data_AF-D4V4C2-F1
#
_entry.id   AF-D4V4C2-F1
#
_cell.length_a   1.000
_cell.length_b   1.000
_cell.length_c   1.000
_cell.angle_alpha   90.00
_cell.angle_beta   90.00
_cell.angle_gamma   90.00
#
_symmetry.space_group_name_H-M   'P 1'
#
loop_
_entity.id
_entity.type
_entity.pdbx_description
1 polymer ?
#
loop_
_entity_poly.entity_id
_entity_poly.type
_entity_poly.pdbx_seq_one_letter_code
_entity_poly.pdbx_strand_id
1 'polypeptide(L)'
;MNHNGIFSLSFPEAKTIIVSGDIHGNFNQLVFKLCIQYQLTDTLLIVAGDCGFGFEKKEYYEQIVRRNAKRMNQANNWIVFVRGNHDNPAYFDGAMLNFKRFVAVPDYSILQVCNHTILCVGGAISIDRIYRINEWNRNKYRVHSNESQENDISRNLYWQNEVPVYDPNKMNAIPASFLIDTVVTHIPHLHIVNYSPKTTLANGL
;
A
#
# COMPACT_ATOMS: atom_id res chain seq x y z
N MET A 1 -14.58 10.04 -8.19
CA MET A 1 -15.84 9.69 -7.50
C MET A 1 -16.34 8.38 -8.06
N ASN A 2 -16.83 7.52 -7.15
CA ASN A 2 -17.04 6.08 -7.32
C ASN A 2 -18.13 5.73 -8.34
N HIS A 3 -17.84 4.77 -9.22
CA HIS A 3 -18.87 3.91 -9.79
C HIS A 3 -19.27 2.91 -8.70
N ASN A 4 -20.54 2.90 -8.28
CA ASN A 4 -21.12 1.88 -7.37
C ASN A 4 -20.38 1.66 -6.03
N GLY A 5 -19.75 2.69 -5.46
CA GLY A 5 -18.99 2.55 -4.21
C GLY A 5 -17.62 1.86 -4.34
N ILE A 6 -17.17 1.60 -5.57
CA ILE A 6 -15.83 1.07 -5.86
C ILE A 6 -14.84 2.24 -5.91
N PHE A 7 -13.78 2.17 -5.10
CA PHE A 7 -12.68 3.11 -5.17
C PHE A 7 -11.81 2.77 -6.39
N SER A 8 -11.65 3.71 -7.32
CA SER A 8 -10.87 3.50 -8.53
C SER A 8 -9.99 4.71 -8.85
N LEU A 9 -8.76 4.43 -9.28
CA LEU A 9 -7.81 5.43 -9.77
C LEU A 9 -7.35 5.09 -11.17
N SER A 10 -7.18 6.09 -12.01
CA SER A 10 -6.66 5.94 -13.37
C SER A 10 -5.38 6.76 -13.52
N PHE A 11 -4.36 6.18 -14.16
CA PHE A 11 -3.06 6.82 -14.40
C PHE A 11 -2.79 6.86 -15.91
N PRO A 12 -3.51 7.71 -16.67
CA PRO A 12 -3.41 7.74 -18.14
C PRO A 12 -2.05 8.20 -18.65
N GLU A 13 -1.32 8.97 -17.84
CA GLU A 13 0.02 9.46 -18.16
C GLU A 13 1.11 8.41 -17.91
N ALA A 14 0.83 7.35 -17.13
CA ALA A 14 1.81 6.33 -16.83
C ALA A 14 2.00 5.37 -18.01
N LYS A 15 3.26 5.16 -18.37
CA LYS A 15 3.73 4.29 -19.46
C LYS A 15 4.32 2.98 -18.96
N THR A 16 4.69 2.93 -17.68
CA THR A 16 5.30 1.77 -17.04
C THR A 16 4.62 1.47 -15.71
N ILE A 17 4.43 0.19 -15.41
CA ILE A 17 3.96 -0.30 -14.11
C ILE A 17 5.06 -1.13 -13.49
N ILE A 18 5.30 -0.91 -12.20
CA ILE A 18 6.23 -1.69 -11.40
C ILE A 18 5.51 -2.13 -10.13
N VAL A 19 5.70 -3.38 -9.73
CA VAL A 19 5.22 -3.89 -8.44
C VAL A 19 6.42 -4.18 -7.56
N SER A 20 6.43 -3.60 -6.36
CA SER A 20 7.40 -3.85 -5.30
C SER A 20 6.76 -4.71 -4.23
N GLY A 21 7.56 -5.54 -3.57
CA GLY A 21 7.18 -6.18 -2.31
C GLY A 21 7.16 -5.17 -1.14
N ASP A 22 7.27 -5.69 0.08
CA ASP A 22 7.35 -4.88 1.28
C ASP A 22 8.54 -3.90 1.27
N ILE A 23 8.35 -2.77 1.96
CA ILE A 23 9.40 -1.74 2.09
C ILE A 23 9.67 -1.37 3.54
N HIS A 24 8.78 -1.72 4.47
CA HIS A 24 8.92 -1.50 5.90
C HIS A 24 9.39 -0.08 6.28
N GLY A 25 8.82 0.94 5.64
CA GLY A 25 9.11 2.35 5.92
C GLY A 25 10.30 2.94 5.15
N ASN A 26 10.96 2.18 4.26
CA ASN A 26 12.09 2.67 3.46
C ASN A 26 11.69 3.56 2.26
N PHE A 27 10.76 4.50 2.46
CA PHE A 27 10.18 5.34 1.42
C PHE A 27 11.22 6.16 0.64
N ASN A 28 12.22 6.74 1.32
CA ASN A 28 13.25 7.54 0.64
C ASN A 28 14.14 6.67 -0.26
N GLN A 29 14.43 5.43 0.15
CA GLN A 29 15.18 4.50 -0.66
C GLN A 29 14.39 4.08 -1.90
N LEU A 30 13.08 3.83 -1.74
CA LEU A 30 12.18 3.54 -2.85
C LEU A 30 12.16 4.69 -3.88
N VAL A 31 12.01 5.93 -3.42
CA VAL A 31 12.04 7.10 -4.30
C VAL A 31 13.42 7.31 -4.92
N PHE A 32 14.50 7.08 -4.18
CA PHE A 32 15.86 7.15 -4.73
C PHE A 32 16.05 6.13 -5.85
N LYS A 33 15.64 4.87 -5.63
CA LYS A 33 15.71 3.82 -6.65
C LYS A 33 14.92 4.23 -7.89
N LEU A 34 13.66 4.62 -7.71
CA LEU A 34 12.74 4.99 -8.78
C LEU A 34 13.27 6.17 -9.62
N CYS A 35 13.60 7.28 -8.98
CA CYS A 35 13.86 8.55 -9.68
C CYS A 35 15.33 8.82 -9.99
N ILE A 36 16.27 8.25 -9.22
CA ILE A 36 17.70 8.61 -9.30
C ILE A 36 18.51 7.43 -9.84
N GLN A 37 18.39 6.26 -9.21
CA GLN A 37 19.18 5.09 -9.60
C GLN A 37 18.75 4.53 -10.96
N TYR A 38 17.44 4.33 -11.14
CA TYR A 38 16.87 3.79 -12.37
C TYR A 38 16.35 4.86 -13.33
N GLN A 39 16.28 6.12 -12.87
CA GLN A 39 15.84 7.26 -13.68
C GLN A 39 14.51 7.02 -14.41
N LEU A 40 13.60 6.30 -13.75
CA LEU A 40 12.31 5.95 -14.32
C LEU A 40 11.45 7.20 -14.43
N THR A 41 10.67 7.27 -15.50
CA THR A 41 9.71 8.35 -15.73
C THR A 41 8.36 7.79 -16.14
N ASP A 42 7.29 8.58 -15.98
CA ASP A 42 5.93 8.17 -16.35
C ASP A 42 5.56 6.80 -15.74
N THR A 43 5.97 6.53 -14.50
CA THR A 43 5.87 5.19 -13.90
C THR A 43 4.92 5.17 -12.71
N LEU A 44 4.01 4.19 -12.69
CA LEU A 44 3.26 3.82 -11.49
C LEU A 44 3.98 2.67 -10.78
N LEU A 45 4.43 2.91 -9.55
CA LEU A 45 4.93 1.87 -8.67
C LEU A 45 3.86 1.48 -7.65
N ILE A 46 3.58 0.18 -7.52
CA ILE A 46 2.63 -0.37 -6.56
C ILE A 46 3.42 -1.11 -5.48
N VAL A 47 3.28 -0.74 -4.21
CA VAL A 47 3.85 -1.46 -3.07
C VAL A 47 2.82 -2.48 -2.59
N ALA A 48 3.14 -3.77 -2.72
CA ALA A 48 2.26 -4.91 -2.45
C ALA A 48 2.29 -5.34 -0.97
N GLY A 49 1.90 -4.42 -0.09
CA GLY A 49 1.83 -4.65 1.36
C GLY A 49 3.06 -4.23 2.13
N ASP A 50 2.90 -4.19 3.45
CA ASP A 50 3.93 -3.94 4.46
C ASP A 50 4.79 -2.71 4.14
N CYS A 51 4.04 -1.62 3.93
CA CYS A 51 4.55 -0.31 3.55
C CYS A 51 5.29 0.38 4.70
N GLY A 52 4.91 0.10 5.94
CA GLY A 52 5.43 0.73 7.16
C GLY A 52 4.53 1.83 7.71
N PHE A 53 3.25 1.84 7.38
CA PHE A 53 2.29 2.80 7.95
C PHE A 53 1.82 2.38 9.34
N GLY A 54 1.84 3.30 10.30
CA GLY A 54 1.48 3.04 11.71
C GLY A 54 2.67 2.83 12.65
N PHE A 55 3.90 2.86 12.14
CA PHE A 55 5.12 2.82 12.96
C PHE A 55 5.64 4.23 13.30
N GLU A 56 5.31 5.23 12.47
CA GLU A 56 5.66 6.62 12.69
C GLU A 56 4.43 7.52 12.81
N LYS A 57 4.64 8.74 13.31
CA LYS A 57 3.58 9.75 13.39
C LYS A 57 3.17 10.22 12.00
N LYS A 58 1.95 10.75 11.87
CA LYS A 58 1.42 11.24 10.60
C LYS A 58 2.36 12.24 9.90
N GLU A 59 2.93 13.15 10.67
CA GLU A 59 3.81 14.23 10.18
C GLU A 59 5.08 13.69 9.51
N TYR A 60 5.56 12.52 9.94
CA TYR A 60 6.70 11.86 9.30
C TYR A 60 6.37 11.52 7.84
N TYR A 61 5.22 10.89 7.59
CA TYR A 61 4.79 10.51 6.24
C TYR A 61 4.53 11.75 5.37
N GLU A 62 3.89 12.78 5.93
CA GLU A 62 3.69 14.06 5.24
C GLU A 62 5.03 14.71 4.86
N GLN A 63 6.02 14.65 5.74
CA GLN A 63 7.37 15.16 5.48
C GLN A 63 8.07 14.36 4.37
N ILE A 64 7.93 13.03 4.33
CA ILE A 64 8.44 12.19 3.24
C ILE A 64 7.85 12.63 1.89
N VAL A 65 6.53 12.82 1.83
CA VAL A 65 5.85 13.29 0.61
C VAL A 65 6.39 14.66 0.20
N ARG A 66 6.47 15.62 1.14
CA ARG A 66 6.93 16.98 0.88
C ARG A 66 8.37 17.02 0.35
N ARG A 67 9.28 16.27 0.97
CA ARG A 67 10.70 16.22 0.58
C ARG A 67 10.90 15.61 -0.81
N ASN A 68 10.06 14.66 -1.19
CA ASN A 68 10.15 13.96 -2.48
C ASN A 68 9.26 14.56 -3.58
N ALA A 69 8.39 15.53 -3.26
CA ALA A 69 7.44 16.10 -4.20
C ALA A 69 8.08 16.62 -5.49
N LYS A 70 9.17 17.40 -5.40
CA LYS A 70 9.83 17.99 -6.57
C LYS A 70 10.28 16.92 -7.57
N ARG A 71 11.03 15.93 -7.11
CA ARG A 71 11.57 14.85 -7.96
C ARG A 71 10.48 13.94 -8.52
N MET A 72 9.48 13.57 -7.71
CA MET A 72 8.37 12.73 -8.17
C MET A 72 7.53 13.44 -9.24
N ASN A 73 7.34 14.75 -9.09
CA ASN A 73 6.64 15.54 -10.11
C ASN A 73 7.45 15.69 -11.40
N GLN A 74 8.76 15.92 -11.30
CA GLN A 74 9.64 16.05 -12.47
C GLN A 74 9.77 14.76 -13.26
N ALA A 75 9.89 13.62 -12.59
CA ALA A 75 9.94 12.31 -13.23
C ALA A 75 8.54 11.81 -13.67
N ASN A 76 7.47 12.50 -13.28
CA ASN A 76 6.09 12.06 -13.50
C ASN A 76 5.83 10.64 -12.98
N ASN A 77 6.25 10.36 -11.74
CA ASN A 77 6.08 9.04 -11.13
C ASN A 77 5.04 9.07 -10.01
N TRP A 78 4.36 7.94 -9.79
CA TRP A 78 3.41 7.73 -8.71
C TRP A 78 3.79 6.51 -7.89
N ILE A 79 3.48 6.54 -6.60
CA ILE A 79 3.51 5.37 -5.73
C ILE A 79 2.12 5.14 -5.18
N VAL A 80 1.60 3.94 -5.39
CA VAL A 80 0.36 3.44 -4.78
C VAL A 80 0.71 2.38 -3.75
N PHE A 81 0.16 2.50 -2.56
CA PHE A 81 0.37 1.57 -1.45
C PHE A 81 -0.86 0.69 -1.26
N VAL A 82 -0.65 -0.62 -1.27
CA VAL A 82 -1.64 -1.64 -0.89
C VAL A 82 -1.32 -2.09 0.54
N ARG A 83 -2.35 -2.31 1.35
CA ARG A 83 -2.20 -2.64 2.77
C ARG A 83 -1.57 -4.02 2.95
N GLY A 84 -0.55 -4.15 3.79
CA GLY A 84 -0.10 -5.45 4.30
C GLY A 84 -0.66 -5.77 5.68
N ASN A 85 -0.22 -6.88 6.27
CA ASN A 85 -0.64 -7.26 7.62
C ASN A 85 0.01 -6.42 8.72
N HIS A 86 1.16 -5.80 8.45
CA HIS A 86 1.84 -4.92 9.41
C HIS A 86 1.44 -3.45 9.32
N ASP A 87 0.71 -3.09 8.27
CA ASP A 87 0.26 -1.73 8.09
C ASP A 87 -0.99 -1.40 8.91
N ASN A 88 -1.06 -0.18 9.41
CA ASN A 88 -2.25 0.34 10.07
C ASN A 88 -3.38 0.60 9.05
N PRO A 89 -4.55 -0.06 9.19
CA PRO A 89 -5.67 0.12 8.27
C PRO A 89 -6.19 1.55 8.12
N ALA A 90 -6.01 2.42 9.13
CA ALA A 90 -6.48 3.79 9.09
C ALA A 90 -5.85 4.63 7.96
N TYR A 91 -4.66 4.24 7.47
CA TYR A 91 -4.02 4.93 6.34
C TYR A 91 -4.59 4.52 4.97
N PHE A 92 -5.37 3.45 4.90
CA PHE A 92 -5.90 2.87 3.66
C PHE A 92 -7.40 3.16 3.51
N ASP A 93 -7.84 4.34 3.93
CA ASP A 93 -9.21 4.83 3.77
C ASP A 93 -9.44 5.57 2.44
N GLY A 94 -8.37 5.78 1.65
CA GLY A 94 -8.39 6.53 0.39
C GLY A 94 -8.36 8.06 0.59
N ALA A 95 -8.21 8.54 1.82
CA ALA A 95 -8.22 9.96 2.17
C ALA A 95 -6.95 10.38 2.93
N MET A 96 -6.55 9.61 3.95
CA MET A 96 -5.50 9.99 4.89
C MET A 96 -4.14 10.19 4.22
N LEU A 97 -3.75 9.27 3.34
CA LEU A 97 -2.54 9.38 2.52
C LEU A 97 -2.91 9.47 1.05
N ASN A 98 -3.56 10.57 0.66
CA ASN A 98 -3.98 10.82 -0.72
C ASN A 98 -3.33 12.09 -1.27
N PHE A 99 -2.06 11.98 -1.67
CA PHE A 99 -1.29 13.05 -2.28
C PHE A 99 -1.09 12.79 -3.76
N LYS A 100 -0.86 13.84 -4.55
CA LYS A 100 -0.71 13.78 -6.02
C LYS A 100 0.15 12.60 -6.53
N ARG A 101 1.25 12.28 -5.86
CA ARG A 101 2.23 11.26 -6.28
C ARG A 101 2.37 10.08 -5.30
N PHE A 102 1.64 10.09 -4.19
CA PHE A 102 1.72 9.08 -3.13
C PHE A 102 0.30 8.82 -2.62
N VAL A 103 -0.22 7.63 -2.86
CA VAL A 103 -1.60 7.29 -2.50
C VAL A 103 -1.66 5.93 -1.81
N ALA A 104 -2.22 5.86 -0.61
CA ALA A 104 -2.64 4.60 -0.01
C ALA A 104 -4.10 4.34 -0.38
N VAL A 105 -4.37 3.16 -0.94
CA VAL A 105 -5.69 2.83 -1.50
C VAL A 105 -6.43 1.84 -0.60
N PRO A 106 -7.76 1.97 -0.46
CA PRO A 106 -8.56 0.98 0.24
C PRO A 106 -8.45 -0.43 -0.33
N ASP A 107 -8.74 -1.42 0.50
CA ASP A 107 -8.89 -2.80 0.02
C ASP A 107 -9.97 -2.87 -1.06
N TYR A 108 -9.71 -3.69 -2.08
CA TYR A 108 -10.50 -3.86 -3.31
C TYR A 108 -10.54 -2.61 -4.21
N SER A 109 -9.52 -1.76 -4.13
CA SER A 109 -9.38 -0.66 -5.08
C SER A 109 -9.02 -1.14 -6.47
N ILE A 110 -9.49 -0.42 -7.49
CA ILE A 110 -9.17 -0.67 -8.89
C ILE A 110 -8.16 0.36 -9.38
N LEU A 111 -7.06 -0.09 -9.97
CA LEU A 111 -6.10 0.77 -10.66
C LEU A 111 -6.18 0.51 -12.17
N GLN A 112 -6.38 1.57 -12.94
CA GLN A 112 -6.38 1.51 -14.40
C GLN A 112 -5.14 2.23 -14.93
N VAL A 113 -4.22 1.47 -15.54
CA VAL A 113 -2.91 1.97 -15.92
C VAL A 113 -2.32 1.09 -17.03
N CYS A 114 -1.64 1.67 -18.03
CA CYS A 114 -1.02 0.94 -19.15
C CYS A 114 -1.91 -0.17 -19.77
N ASN A 115 -3.20 0.09 -19.96
CA ASN A 115 -4.22 -0.86 -20.44
C ASN A 115 -4.49 -2.08 -19.52
N HIS A 116 -3.96 -2.07 -18.31
CA HIS A 116 -4.29 -3.01 -17.26
C HIS A 116 -5.36 -2.45 -16.33
N THR A 117 -6.26 -3.34 -15.91
CA THR A 117 -7.20 -3.10 -14.82
C THR A 117 -6.83 -4.03 -13.67
N ILE A 118 -6.27 -3.43 -12.63
CA ILE A 118 -5.64 -4.12 -11.51
C ILE A 118 -6.56 -4.06 -10.29
N LEU A 119 -6.84 -5.21 -9.68
CA LEU A 119 -7.51 -5.31 -8.39
C LEU A 119 -6.48 -5.36 -7.25
N CYS A 120 -6.54 -4.41 -6.32
CA CYS A 120 -5.70 -4.37 -5.13
C CYS A 120 -6.42 -5.03 -3.93
N VAL A 121 -5.87 -6.12 -3.40
CA VAL A 121 -6.42 -6.82 -2.23
C VAL A 121 -5.44 -6.69 -1.07
N GLY A 122 -5.80 -5.87 -0.07
CA GLY A 122 -4.97 -5.62 1.09
C GLY A 122 -5.19 -6.61 2.24
N GLY A 123 -4.25 -6.56 3.18
CA GLY A 123 -4.14 -7.46 4.31
C GLY A 123 -3.37 -8.75 4.00
N ALA A 124 -3.00 -9.45 5.07
CA ALA A 124 -2.53 -10.83 5.03
C ALA A 124 -2.56 -11.44 6.45
N ILE A 125 -2.18 -12.71 6.59
CA ILE A 125 -2.05 -13.36 7.91
C ILE A 125 -0.57 -13.46 8.25
N SER A 126 -0.12 -12.73 9.28
CA SER A 126 1.27 -12.79 9.72
C SER A 126 1.60 -14.16 10.32
N ILE A 127 2.73 -14.77 9.91
CA ILE A 127 3.25 -15.99 10.52
C ILE A 127 3.62 -15.74 12.00
N ASP A 128 4.09 -14.53 12.30
CA ASP A 128 4.53 -14.11 13.64
C ASP A 128 3.38 -13.58 14.52
N ARG A 129 2.11 -13.68 14.07
CA ARG A 129 0.97 -13.07 14.77
C ARG A 129 0.88 -13.45 16.25
N ILE A 130 1.16 -14.70 16.60
CA ILE A 130 1.09 -15.18 17.99
C ILE A 130 2.14 -14.48 18.85
N TYR A 131 3.38 -14.40 18.35
CA TYR A 131 4.46 -13.71 19.05
C TYR A 131 4.13 -12.22 19.23
N ARG A 132 3.65 -11.56 18.18
CA ARG A 132 3.30 -10.12 18.22
C ARG A 132 2.12 -9.82 19.13
N ILE A 133 1.09 -10.67 19.15
CA ILE A 133 -0.02 -10.58 20.10
C ILE A 133 0.52 -10.70 21.54
N ASN A 134 1.43 -11.65 21.79
CA ASN A 134 2.02 -11.84 23.10
C ASN A 134 2.88 -10.65 23.54
N GLU A 135 3.73 -10.11 22.65
CA GLU A 135 4.52 -8.90 22.93
C GLU A 135 3.64 -7.66 23.14
N TRP A 136 2.59 -7.49 22.34
CA TRP A 136 1.60 -6.44 22.54
C TRP A 136 0.93 -6.53 23.91
N ASN A 137 0.52 -7.73 24.32
CA ASN A 137 -0.09 -7.96 25.63
C ASN A 137 0.91 -7.72 26.78
N ARG A 138 2.19 -8.07 26.61
CA ARG A 138 3.24 -7.77 27.59
C ARG A 138 3.49 -6.26 27.72
N ASN A 139 3.52 -5.54 26.61
CA ASN A 139 3.82 -4.11 26.57
C ASN A 139 2.63 -3.24 27.02
N LYS A 140 1.38 -3.72 26.90
CA LYS A 140 0.19 -3.06 27.45
C LYS A 140 0.30 -2.72 28.94
N TYR A 141 1.03 -3.51 29.72
CA TYR A 141 1.25 -3.27 31.15
C TYR A 141 2.42 -2.33 31.47
N ARG A 142 3.21 -1.93 30.46
CA ARG A 142 4.37 -1.01 30.62
C ARG A 142 4.03 0.41 30.19
N VAL A 143 3.02 0.60 29.33
CA VAL A 143 2.60 1.91 28.84
C VAL A 143 1.45 2.46 29.69
N HIS A 144 1.73 2.77 30.94
CA HIS A 144 0.99 3.77 31.71
C HIS A 144 1.84 5.02 31.81
N SER A 145 1.92 5.80 30.71
CA SER A 145 2.42 7.17 30.78
C SER A 145 1.99 7.98 29.55
N ASN A 146 0.98 8.81 29.74
CA ASN A 146 0.87 10.17 29.19
C ASN A 146 0.99 10.40 27.67
N GLU A 147 0.60 9.48 26.80
CA GLU A 147 0.21 9.87 25.44
C GLU A 147 -1.27 10.26 25.44
N SER A 148 -1.52 11.57 25.36
CA SER A 148 -2.85 12.15 25.22
C SER A 148 -3.63 11.47 24.09
N GLN A 149 -4.78 10.89 24.43
CA GLN A 149 -5.72 10.24 23.52
C GLN A 149 -6.41 11.20 22.53
N GLU A 150 -5.90 12.41 22.36
CA GLU A 150 -6.40 13.37 21.39
C GLU A 150 -5.57 13.25 20.10
N ASN A 151 -6.13 12.52 19.13
CA ASN A 151 -5.81 12.57 17.70
C ASN A 151 -4.54 11.84 17.19
N ASP A 152 -3.78 11.13 18.03
CA ASP A 152 -2.61 10.36 17.57
C ASP A 152 -3.02 8.91 17.24
N ILE A 153 -2.81 8.48 16.01
CA ILE A 153 -3.10 7.11 15.58
C ILE A 153 -2.17 6.17 16.37
N SER A 154 -2.74 5.29 17.19
CA SER A 154 -1.97 4.45 18.11
C SER A 154 -0.94 3.60 17.35
N ARG A 155 0.33 3.70 17.73
CA ARG A 155 1.39 2.79 17.27
C ARG A 155 1.10 1.39 17.81
N ASN A 156 0.78 0.44 16.93
CA ASN A 156 0.53 -0.96 17.31
C ASN A 156 1.56 -1.92 16.70
N LEU A 157 1.90 -2.96 17.45
CA LEU A 157 2.77 -4.05 17.00
C LEU A 157 2.00 -5.15 16.24
N TYR A 158 0.67 -5.15 16.35
CA TYR A 158 -0.27 -6.11 15.79
C TYR A 158 -1.61 -5.43 15.49
N TRP A 159 -2.25 -5.83 14.39
CA TRP A 159 -3.57 -5.33 13.99
C TRP A 159 -4.58 -6.47 13.97
N GLN A 160 -5.66 -6.35 14.73
CA GLN A 160 -6.73 -7.38 14.74
C GLN A 160 -7.37 -7.57 13.36
N ASN A 161 -7.39 -6.51 12.54
CA ASN A 161 -7.90 -6.51 11.18
C ASN A 161 -6.79 -6.68 10.13
N GLU A 162 -5.70 -7.37 10.46
CA GLU A 162 -4.60 -7.65 9.53
C GLU A 162 -5.04 -8.48 8.32
N VAL A 163 -6.02 -9.37 8.53
CA VAL A 163 -6.45 -10.35 7.53
C VAL A 163 -7.19 -9.70 6.35
N PRO A 164 -7.08 -10.25 5.14
CA PRO A 164 -7.97 -9.91 4.05
C PRO A 164 -9.42 -10.23 4.45
N VAL A 165 -10.32 -9.26 4.31
CA VAL A 165 -11.74 -9.46 4.60
C VAL A 165 -12.47 -9.67 3.28
N TYR A 166 -13.11 -10.83 3.10
CA TYR A 166 -13.93 -11.09 1.92
C TYR A 166 -15.17 -10.17 1.93
N ASP A 167 -15.32 -9.35 0.90
CA ASP A 167 -16.47 -8.46 0.72
C ASP A 167 -17.32 -8.93 -0.48
N PRO A 168 -18.44 -9.66 -0.24
CA PRO A 168 -19.26 -10.19 -1.32
C PRO A 168 -19.90 -9.10 -2.18
N ASN A 169 -20.20 -7.94 -1.62
CA ASN A 169 -20.81 -6.84 -2.38
C ASN A 169 -19.80 -6.29 -3.39
N LYS A 170 -18.55 -6.06 -2.96
CA LYS A 170 -17.48 -5.65 -3.87
C LYS A 170 -17.14 -6.72 -4.90
N MET A 171 -17.10 -7.99 -4.49
CA MET A 171 -16.80 -9.10 -5.41
C MET A 171 -17.88 -9.35 -6.46
N ASN A 172 -19.11 -8.87 -6.23
CA ASN A 172 -20.16 -8.85 -7.25
C ASN A 172 -20.12 -7.57 -8.10
N ALA A 173 -19.90 -6.41 -7.48
CA ALA A 173 -19.94 -5.12 -8.16
C ALA A 173 -18.72 -4.88 -9.07
N ILE A 174 -17.53 -5.35 -8.68
CA ILE A 174 -16.28 -5.14 -9.41
C ILE A 174 -16.31 -5.84 -10.77
N PRO A 175 -16.57 -7.16 -10.87
CA PRO A 175 -16.62 -7.84 -12.18
C PRO A 175 -17.74 -7.35 -13.09
N ALA A 176 -18.81 -6.80 -12.51
CA ALA A 176 -19.90 -6.19 -13.28
C ALA A 176 -19.49 -4.86 -13.94
N SER A 177 -18.48 -4.17 -13.41
CA SER A 177 -18.06 -2.83 -13.85
C SER A 177 -16.68 -2.82 -14.52
N PHE A 178 -15.84 -3.82 -14.24
CA PHE A 178 -14.43 -3.86 -14.62
C PHE A 178 -14.03 -5.26 -15.09
N LEU A 179 -13.31 -5.32 -16.20
CA LEU A 179 -12.62 -6.54 -16.63
C LEU A 179 -11.24 -6.58 -15.97
N ILE A 180 -11.12 -7.32 -14.87
CA ILE A 180 -9.86 -7.45 -14.13
C ILE A 180 -8.93 -8.42 -14.86
N ASP A 181 -7.70 -7.99 -15.15
CA ASP A 181 -6.66 -8.84 -15.76
C ASP A 181 -5.50 -9.14 -14.81
N THR A 182 -5.36 -8.37 -13.73
CA THR A 182 -4.27 -8.48 -12.77
C THR A 182 -4.78 -8.30 -11.34
N VAL A 183 -4.23 -9.08 -10.39
CA VAL A 183 -4.49 -8.91 -8.95
C VAL A 183 -3.17 -8.65 -8.24
N VAL A 184 -3.13 -7.60 -7.42
CA VAL A 184 -1.99 -7.30 -6.53
C VAL A 184 -2.45 -7.49 -5.09
N THR A 185 -1.74 -8.34 -4.35
CA THR A 185 -2.03 -8.64 -2.96
C THR A 185 -0.75 -8.88 -2.17
N HIS A 186 -0.84 -8.75 -0.86
CA HIS A 186 0.25 -9.07 0.05
C HIS A 186 0.17 -10.55 0.46
N ILE A 187 1.27 -11.29 0.29
CA ILE A 187 1.42 -12.65 0.80
C ILE A 187 2.71 -12.69 1.64
N PRO A 188 2.61 -12.87 2.97
CA PRO A 188 3.79 -13.02 3.82
C PRO A 188 4.52 -14.29 3.41
N HIS A 189 5.80 -14.13 3.11
CA HIS A 189 6.72 -15.11 2.52
C HIS A 189 6.22 -16.56 2.40
N LEU A 190 5.51 -16.85 1.29
CA LEU A 190 5.53 -18.15 0.63
C LEU A 190 5.43 -17.90 -0.89
N HIS A 191 6.56 -18.12 -1.58
CA HIS A 191 6.75 -18.21 -3.03
C HIS A 191 5.67 -17.61 -3.96
N ILE A 192 6.00 -16.51 -4.64
CA ILE A 192 5.23 -15.99 -5.78
C ILE A 192 5.13 -17.09 -6.86
N VAL A 193 3.91 -17.57 -7.14
CA VAL A 193 3.60 -18.35 -8.35
C VAL A 193 3.16 -17.36 -9.43
N ASN A 194 4.04 -17.09 -10.39
CA ASN A 194 3.73 -16.25 -11.54
C ASN A 194 2.88 -17.02 -12.56
N TYR A 195 1.70 -16.50 -12.87
CA TYR A 195 0.99 -16.77 -14.12
C TYR A 195 0.73 -15.44 -14.83
N SER A 196 1.63 -15.03 -15.74
CA SER A 196 1.29 -14.34 -17.00
C SER A 196 2.56 -14.07 -17.85
N PRO A 197 2.53 -14.21 -19.20
CA PRO A 197 3.74 -14.21 -20.02
C PRO A 197 4.31 -12.84 -20.42
N LYS A 198 3.84 -11.71 -19.87
CA LYS A 198 4.18 -10.38 -20.42
C LYS A 198 4.51 -9.26 -19.43
N THR A 199 4.81 -9.58 -18.18
CA THR A 199 5.24 -8.56 -17.20
C THR A 199 6.74 -8.69 -16.95
N THR A 200 7.52 -7.66 -17.30
CA THR A 200 8.92 -7.55 -16.88
C THR A 200 8.94 -7.30 -15.37
N LEU A 201 9.03 -8.36 -14.58
CA LEU A 201 9.27 -8.29 -13.15
C LEU A 201 10.75 -7.99 -12.92
N ALA A 202 11.06 -6.79 -12.43
CA ALA A 202 12.35 -6.53 -11.83
C ALA A 202 12.35 -7.13 -10.41
N ASN A 203 12.92 -8.31 -10.26
CA ASN A 203 13.23 -8.85 -8.94
C ASN A 203 14.29 -7.95 -8.27
N GLY A 204 13.94 -7.36 -7.12
CA GLY A 204 14.86 -6.56 -6.30
C GLY A 204 14.74 -5.05 -6.51
N LEU A 205 13.59 -4.49 -6.11
CA LEU A 205 13.47 -3.08 -5.70
C LEU A 205 13.52 -2.95 -4.18
#